data_AF-A0A388PX46-F1
#
_entry.id   AF-A0A388PX46-F1
#
_cell.length_a   1.000
_cell.length_b   1.000
_cell.length_c   1.000
_cell.angle_alpha   90.00
_cell.angle_beta   90.00
_cell.angle_gamma   90.00
#
_symmetry.space_group_name_H-M   'P 1'
#
loop_
_entity.id
_entity.type
_entity.pdbx_description
1 polymer ?
#
loop_
_entity_poly.entity_id
_entity_poly.type
_entity_poly.pdbx_seq_one_letter_code
_entity_poly.pdbx_strand_id
1 'polypeptide(L)'
;MVTALHACDTATDDAILFGLKKEAQYIVLIPCCQAEVSKTLRSDKSDQLKYTLSELWRHPIHTREFGSHLTNVLRCLLLEGMGYKVTVTELVGWEHSMKNELIMAENIHQPKKIALDRLEEILKTCHLESLKSRFLPTI
;
A
#
# COMPACT_ATOMS: atom_id res chain seq x y z
N MET A 1 -3.81 20.52 -1.23
CA MET A 1 -2.63 19.67 -1.06
C MET A 1 -2.72 18.97 0.29
N VAL A 2 -2.43 17.67 0.35
CA VAL A 2 -2.35 16.88 1.59
C VAL A 2 -0.94 16.31 1.71
N THR A 3 -0.35 16.44 2.89
CA THR A 3 0.96 15.88 3.21
C THR A 3 0.86 15.06 4.49
N ALA A 4 1.50 13.89 4.51
CA ALA A 4 1.58 13.06 5.70
C ALA A 4 3.02 12.52 5.84
N LEU A 5 3.71 13.05 6.85
CA LEU A 5 5.10 12.71 7.18
C LEU A 5 5.09 11.83 8.43
N HIS A 6 5.80 10.71 8.40
CA HIS A 6 5.80 9.74 9.49
C HIS A 6 4.41 9.22 9.87
N ALA A 7 3.51 9.13 8.90
CA ALA A 7 2.25 8.40 9.07
C ALA A 7 2.56 6.90 9.05
N CYS A 8 2.30 6.24 10.17
CA CYS A 8 2.60 4.84 10.39
C CYS A 8 1.29 4.01 10.38
N ASP A 9 1.41 2.79 9.88
CA ASP A 9 0.36 1.78 9.70
C ASP A 9 -0.86 2.34 8.97
N THR A 10 -2.03 2.37 9.60
CA THR A 10 -3.29 2.85 9.00
C THR A 10 -3.39 4.36 8.89
N ALA A 11 -2.55 5.14 9.60
CA ALA A 11 -2.60 6.60 9.53
C ALA A 11 -2.30 7.13 8.11
N THR A 12 -1.49 6.41 7.33
CA THR A 12 -1.26 6.75 5.91
C THR A 12 -2.52 6.52 5.08
N ASP A 13 -3.32 5.51 5.40
CA ASP A 13 -4.58 5.23 4.71
C ASP A 13 -5.62 6.31 5.05
N ASP A 14 -5.67 6.74 6.31
CA ASP A 14 -6.53 7.85 6.74
C ASP A 14 -6.15 9.15 6.00
N ALA A 15 -4.85 9.42 5.83
CA ALA A 15 -4.38 10.56 5.06
C ALA A 15 -4.76 10.48 3.57
N ILE A 16 -4.65 9.29 2.97
CA ILE A 16 -5.11 9.03 1.59
C ILE A 16 -6.61 9.29 1.50
N LEU A 17 -7.41 8.67 2.37
CA LEU A 17 -8.86 8.82 2.40
C LEU A 17 -9.28 10.27 2.57
N PHE A 18 -8.61 11.01 3.45
CA PHE A 18 -8.83 12.43 3.61
C PHE A 18 -8.52 13.21 2.32
N GLY A 19 -7.39 12.91 1.67
CA GLY A 19 -7.02 13.52 0.40
C GLY A 19 -8.04 13.26 -0.71
N LEU A 20 -8.52 12.01 -0.82
CA LEU A 20 -9.55 11.61 -1.78
C LEU A 20 -10.88 12.34 -1.51
N LYS A 21 -11.36 12.35 -0.26
CA LYS A 21 -12.61 13.04 0.14
C LYS A 21 -12.57 14.55 -0.05
N LYS A 22 -11.38 15.15 -0.02
CA LYS A 22 -11.17 16.58 -0.24
C LYS A 22 -10.77 16.90 -1.68
N GLU A 23 -10.79 15.91 -2.57
CA GLU A 23 -10.39 16.05 -3.97
C GLU A 23 -9.04 16.77 -4.11
N ALA A 24 -8.09 16.44 -3.23
CA ALA A 24 -6.84 17.16 -3.15
C ALA A 24 -6.06 17.03 -4.46
N GLN A 25 -5.65 18.17 -5.05
CA GLN A 25 -4.83 18.18 -6.27
C GLN A 25 -3.52 17.40 -6.12
N TYR A 26 -2.93 17.41 -4.93
CA TYR A 26 -1.68 16.70 -4.62
C TYR A 26 -1.78 16.00 -3.27
N ILE A 27 -1.28 14.76 -3.21
CA ILE A 27 -1.10 13.95 -2.00
C ILE A 27 0.35 13.49 -1.95
N VAL A 28 1.08 13.79 -0.86
CA VAL A 28 2.49 13.42 -0.69
C VAL A 28 2.66 12.68 0.64
N LEU A 29 3.18 11.45 0.58
CA LEU A 29 3.20 10.52 1.70
C LEU A 29 4.62 9.96 1.91
N ILE A 30 5.05 9.94 3.17
CA ILE A 30 6.24 9.21 3.62
C ILE A 30 5.80 8.09 4.57
N PRO A 31 5.46 6.90 4.06
CA PRO A 31 5.08 5.76 4.88
C PRO A 31 6.26 5.23 5.71
N CYS A 32 6.10 5.18 7.05
CA CYS A 32 7.20 4.83 7.97
C CYS A 32 7.12 3.44 8.60
N CYS A 33 5.95 2.91 8.94
CA CYS A 33 5.81 1.57 9.54
C CYS A 33 4.59 0.90 8.98
N GLN A 34 4.66 -0.39 8.67
CA GLN A 34 3.53 -1.18 8.18
C GLN A 34 3.56 -2.50 8.93
N ALA A 35 2.50 -2.80 9.66
CA ALA A 35 2.46 -4.00 10.49
C ALA A 35 1.28 -4.88 10.14
N GLU A 36 0.15 -4.31 9.72
CA GLU A 36 -1.08 -5.07 9.49
C GLU A 36 -0.97 -6.09 8.36
N VAL A 37 -0.55 -5.70 7.15
CA VAL A 37 -0.41 -6.66 6.04
C VAL A 37 0.56 -7.79 6.43
N SER A 38 1.69 -7.45 7.05
CA SER A 38 2.63 -8.45 7.57
C SER A 38 2.04 -9.34 8.68
N LYS A 39 1.06 -8.87 9.46
CA LYS A 39 0.35 -9.71 10.45
C LYS A 39 -0.59 -10.69 9.75
N THR A 40 -1.36 -10.24 8.77
CA THR A 40 -2.26 -11.10 7.98
C THR A 40 -1.49 -12.18 7.23
N LEU A 41 -0.36 -11.80 6.61
CA LEU A 41 0.56 -12.76 5.98
C LEU A 41 1.16 -13.79 6.96
N ARG A 42 1.09 -13.59 8.29
CA ARG A 42 1.57 -14.55 9.30
C ARG A 42 0.48 -15.42 9.90
N SER A 43 -0.78 -15.01 9.86
CA SER A 43 -1.90 -15.75 10.47
C SER A 43 -2.28 -17.01 9.68
N ASP A 44 -2.14 -16.99 8.35
CA ASP A 44 -2.61 -18.08 7.48
C ASP A 44 -1.54 -19.14 7.17
N LYS A 45 -0.85 -19.63 8.21
CA LYS A 45 0.27 -20.59 8.06
C LYS A 45 -0.12 -21.93 7.44
N SER A 46 -1.36 -22.38 7.61
CA SER A 46 -1.85 -23.65 7.06
C SER A 46 -2.05 -23.62 5.54
N ASP A 47 -2.30 -22.45 4.95
CA ASP A 47 -2.45 -22.29 3.51
C ASP A 47 -1.14 -21.90 2.82
N GLN A 48 -0.19 -21.28 3.53
CA GLN A 48 1.13 -20.94 2.99
C GLN A 48 1.86 -22.14 2.39
N LEU A 49 1.81 -23.31 3.03
CA LEU A 49 2.47 -24.52 2.53
C LEU A 49 1.95 -25.02 1.16
N LYS A 50 0.83 -24.48 0.65
CA LYS A 50 0.21 -24.89 -0.61
C LYS A 50 0.65 -24.05 -1.81
N TYR A 51 1.28 -22.89 -1.62
CA TYR A 51 1.49 -21.90 -2.69
C TYR A 51 2.94 -21.47 -2.82
N THR A 52 3.52 -21.60 -4.01
CA THR A 52 4.92 -21.23 -4.28
C THR A 52 5.25 -19.78 -3.91
N LEU A 53 4.30 -18.84 -4.06
CA LEU A 53 4.54 -17.44 -3.72
C LEU A 53 4.80 -17.22 -2.23
N SER A 54 4.31 -18.09 -1.33
CA SER A 54 4.51 -17.91 0.10
C SER A 54 5.95 -17.98 0.54
N GLU A 55 6.83 -18.59 -0.27
CA GLU A 55 8.28 -18.60 -0.01
C GLU A 55 8.86 -17.17 0.06
N LEU A 56 8.23 -16.19 -0.61
CA LEU A 56 8.61 -14.78 -0.53
C LEU A 56 8.40 -14.15 0.86
N TRP A 57 7.56 -14.73 1.72
CA TRP A 57 7.27 -14.20 3.06
C TRP A 57 7.29 -15.26 4.16
N ARG A 58 7.95 -16.40 3.92
CA ARG A 58 8.07 -17.51 4.87
C ARG A 58 8.89 -17.17 6.12
N HIS A 59 9.95 -16.38 5.97
CA HIS A 59 10.81 -15.97 7.08
C HIS A 59 10.34 -14.65 7.68
N PRO A 60 10.44 -14.45 9.02
CA PRO A 60 9.88 -13.26 9.68
C PRO A 60 10.37 -11.92 9.12
N ILE A 61 11.65 -11.85 8.74
CA ILE A 61 12.22 -10.65 8.11
C ILE A 61 11.60 -10.42 6.73
N HIS A 62 11.46 -11.45 5.90
CA HIS A 62 10.83 -11.33 4.59
C HIS A 62 9.36 -10.94 4.73
N THR A 63 8.60 -11.51 5.66
CA THR A 63 7.19 -11.12 5.88
C THR A 63 7.05 -9.65 6.27
N ARG A 64 8.00 -9.14 7.06
CA ARG A 64 8.02 -7.74 7.48
C ARG A 64 8.30 -6.81 6.29
N GLU A 65 9.38 -7.07 5.55
CA GLU A 65 9.77 -6.19 4.43
C GLU A 65 8.78 -6.31 3.26
N PHE A 66 8.41 -7.54 2.88
CA PHE A 66 7.44 -7.79 1.81
C PHE A 66 6.07 -7.21 2.13
N GLY A 67 5.55 -7.46 3.35
CA GLY A 67 4.26 -6.89 3.76
C GLY A 67 4.28 -5.35 3.79
N SER A 68 5.42 -4.75 4.14
CA SER A 68 5.59 -3.29 4.09
C SER A 68 5.54 -2.76 2.66
N HIS A 69 6.30 -3.35 1.74
CA HIS A 69 6.29 -2.96 0.34
C HIS A 69 4.92 -3.19 -0.31
N LEU A 70 4.30 -4.35 -0.06
CA LEU A 70 2.97 -4.70 -0.56
C LEU A 70 1.90 -3.70 -0.12
N THR A 71 1.97 -3.23 1.13
CA THR A 71 1.06 -2.20 1.63
C THR A 71 1.15 -0.92 0.79
N ASN A 72 2.36 -0.49 0.42
CA ASN A 72 2.56 0.72 -0.38
C ASN A 72 2.13 0.53 -1.84
N VAL A 73 2.34 -0.66 -2.41
CA VAL A 73 1.81 -1.01 -3.75
C VAL A 73 0.29 -0.91 -3.78
N LEU A 74 -0.41 -1.47 -2.79
CA LEU A 74 -1.87 -1.41 -2.70
C LEU A 74 -2.38 0.03 -2.60
N ARG A 75 -1.70 0.89 -1.83
CA ARG A 75 -2.01 2.33 -1.75
C ARG A 75 -1.82 3.05 -3.07
N CYS A 76 -0.75 2.75 -3.80
CA CYS A 76 -0.50 3.33 -5.11
C CYS A 76 -1.61 2.95 -6.09
N LEU A 77 -1.99 1.67 -6.14
CA LEU A 77 -3.08 1.20 -6.99
C LEU A 77 -4.43 1.83 -6.64
N LEU A 78 -4.71 2.05 -5.35
CA LEU A 78 -5.92 2.77 -4.93
C LEU A 78 -5.89 4.20 -5.49
N LEU A 79 -4.81 4.95 -5.28
CA LEU A 79 -4.68 6.33 -5.78
C LEU A 79 -4.81 6.40 -7.31
N GLU A 80 -4.15 5.50 -8.04
CA GLU A 80 -4.28 5.39 -9.50
C GLU A 80 -5.71 5.08 -9.93
N GLY A 81 -6.36 4.14 -9.24
CA GLY A 81 -7.75 3.78 -9.45
C GLY A 81 -8.70 4.97 -9.25
N MET A 82 -8.38 5.84 -8.30
CA MET A 82 -9.12 7.06 -7.98
C MET A 82 -8.77 8.26 -8.87
N GLY A 83 -7.92 8.08 -9.88
CA GLY A 83 -7.66 9.08 -10.92
C GLY A 83 -6.43 9.95 -10.69
N TYR A 84 -5.53 9.50 -9.81
CA TYR A 84 -4.26 10.15 -9.60
C TYR A 84 -3.18 9.56 -10.51
N LYS A 85 -2.27 10.43 -10.98
CA LYS A 85 -0.96 10.02 -11.45
C LYS A 85 -0.05 9.83 -10.25
N VAL A 86 0.43 8.60 -10.04
CA VAL A 86 1.28 8.26 -8.90
C VAL A 86 2.74 8.16 -9.33
N THR A 87 3.65 8.64 -8.50
CA THR A 87 5.10 8.49 -8.63
C THR A 87 5.65 8.05 -7.28
N VAL A 88 6.43 6.96 -7.28
CA VAL A 88 7.12 6.46 -6.10
C VAL A 88 8.62 6.64 -6.33
N THR A 89 9.31 7.30 -5.41
CA THR A 89 10.73 7.59 -5.52
C THR A 89 11.42 7.43 -4.17
N GLU A 90 12.75 7.46 -4.21
CA GLU A 90 13.60 7.49 -3.03
C GLU A 90 13.50 8.84 -2.29
N LEU A 91 13.34 8.81 -0.96
CA LEU A 91 13.29 10.02 -0.14
C LEU A 91 14.69 10.56 0.21
N VAL A 92 15.59 9.68 0.64
CA VAL A 92 16.98 9.94 1.09
C VAL A 92 17.86 8.79 0.66
N GLY A 93 19.19 8.92 0.58
CA GLY A 93 20.05 7.78 0.25
C GLY A 93 19.81 6.55 1.15
N TRP A 94 19.92 5.34 0.59
CA TRP A 94 19.79 4.05 1.30
C TRP A 94 20.66 3.95 2.56
N GLU A 95 21.78 4.67 2.60
CA GLU A 95 22.67 4.77 3.75
C GLU A 95 22.02 5.41 4.99
N HIS A 96 20.92 6.14 4.80
CA HIS A 96 20.25 6.90 5.84
C HIS A 96 18.96 6.26 6.36
N SER A 97 18.27 5.45 5.55
CA SER A 97 17.05 4.75 6.00
C SER A 97 16.73 3.53 5.13
N MET A 98 16.39 2.42 5.78
CA MET A 98 15.83 1.24 5.09
C MET A 98 14.37 1.46 4.64
N LYS A 99 13.71 2.54 5.10
CA LYS A 99 12.35 2.91 4.70
C LYS A 99 12.37 4.26 4.03
N ASN A 100 12.23 4.20 2.71
CA ASN A 100 12.76 5.23 1.85
C ASN A 100 11.84 5.56 0.67
N GLU A 101 10.60 5.08 0.70
CA GLU A 101 9.64 5.40 -0.35
C GLU A 101 8.93 6.72 -0.04
N LEU A 102 9.00 7.64 -1.00
CA LEU A 102 8.17 8.84 -1.09
C LEU A 102 7.11 8.58 -2.16
N ILE A 103 5.83 8.59 -1.76
CA ILE A 103 4.69 8.43 -2.67
C ILE A 103 4.12 9.82 -2.96
N MET A 104 4.13 10.21 -4.22
CA MET A 104 3.52 11.45 -4.71
C MET A 104 2.37 11.10 -5.64
N ALA A 105 1.22 11.74 -5.44
CA ALA A 105 0.05 11.56 -6.27
C ALA A 105 -0.49 12.93 -6.70
N GLU A 106 -0.66 13.11 -8.00
CA GLU A 106 -1.26 14.29 -8.62
C GLU A 106 -2.64 13.91 -9.19
N ASN A 107 -3.69 14.63 -8.81
CA ASN A 107 -5.01 14.38 -9.35
C ASN A 107 -5.05 14.84 -10.81
N ILE A 108 -5.19 13.90 -11.73
CA ILE A 108 -5.33 14.15 -13.16
C ILE A 108 -6.75 13.84 -13.65
N HIS A 109 -7.68 13.58 -12.73
CA HIS A 109 -9.08 13.25 -12.98
C HIS A 109 -9.27 12.11 -13.99
N GLN A 110 -8.37 11.13 -14.00
CA GLN A 110 -8.41 9.99 -14.93
C GLN A 110 -8.45 8.65 -14.18
N PRO A 111 -9.60 8.26 -13.59
CA PRO A 111 -9.73 7.00 -12.87
C PRO A 111 -9.33 5.79 -13.72
N LYS A 112 -8.47 4.93 -13.17
CA LYS A 112 -7.99 3.73 -13.84
C LYS A 112 -8.63 2.49 -13.25
N LYS A 113 -9.77 2.04 -13.81
CA LYS A 113 -10.44 0.81 -13.35
C LYS A 113 -9.50 -0.39 -13.28
N ILE A 114 -8.61 -0.54 -14.26
CA ILE A 114 -7.60 -1.59 -14.30
C ILE A 114 -6.68 -1.62 -13.06
N ALA A 115 -6.43 -0.47 -12.42
CA ALA A 115 -5.63 -0.42 -11.20
C ALA A 115 -6.39 -1.00 -10.00
N LEU A 116 -7.70 -0.75 -9.89
CA LEU A 116 -8.57 -1.35 -8.87
C LEU A 116 -8.74 -2.86 -9.11
N ASP A 117 -8.89 -3.28 -10.36
CA ASP A 117 -8.96 -4.71 -10.71
C ASP A 117 -7.67 -5.43 -10.31
N ARG A 118 -6.50 -4.83 -10.59
CA ARG A 118 -5.18 -5.36 -10.17
C ARG A 118 -5.00 -5.35 -8.66
N LEU A 119 -5.49 -4.33 -7.96
CA LEU A 119 -5.47 -4.27 -6.50
C LEU A 119 -6.24 -5.46 -5.92
N GLU A 120 -7.46 -5.71 -6.42
CA GLU A 120 -8.27 -6.84 -5.98
C GLU A 120 -7.60 -8.19 -6.30
N GLU A 121 -6.98 -8.31 -7.48
CA GLU A 121 -6.24 -9.51 -7.87
C GLU A 121 -5.03 -9.77 -6.95
N ILE A 122 -4.29 -8.72 -6.56
CA ILE A 122 -3.18 -8.83 -5.60
C ILE A 122 -3.70 -9.28 -4.23
N LEU A 123 -4.79 -8.68 -3.73
CA LEU A 123 -5.39 -9.09 -2.46
C LEU A 123 -5.75 -10.59 -2.49
N LYS A 124 -6.35 -11.06 -3.58
CA LYS A 124 -6.70 -12.47 -3.74
C LYS A 124 -5.46 -13.38 -3.82
N THR A 125 -4.49 -13.00 -4.64
CA THR A 125 -3.28 -13.81 -4.88
C THR A 125 -2.40 -13.93 -3.64
N CYS A 126 -2.39 -12.90 -2.79
CA CYS A 126 -1.65 -12.88 -1.53
C CYS A 126 -2.48 -13.34 -0.33
N HIS A 127 -3.73 -13.78 -0.52
CA HIS A 127 -4.65 -14.20 0.56
C HIS A 127 -4.92 -13.11 1.60
N LEU A 128 -5.15 -11.89 1.13
CA LEU A 128 -5.39 -10.68 1.93
C LEU A 128 -6.82 -10.15 1.76
N GLU A 129 -7.77 -10.98 1.35
CA GLU A 129 -9.16 -10.58 1.10
C GLU A 129 -9.83 -10.02 2.36
N SER A 130 -9.39 -10.44 3.55
CA SER A 130 -9.82 -9.87 4.84
C SER A 130 -9.51 -8.38 4.97
N LEU A 131 -8.54 -7.86 4.22
CA LEU A 131 -8.16 -6.45 4.18
C LEU A 131 -8.84 -5.66 3.06
N LYS A 132 -9.77 -6.26 2.30
CA LYS A 132 -10.38 -5.63 1.13
C LYS A 132 -11.04 -4.28 1.46
N SER A 133 -11.79 -4.20 2.56
CA SER A 133 -12.48 -2.96 2.96
C SER A 133 -11.53 -1.80 3.26
N ARG A 134 -10.29 -2.10 3.65
CA ARG A 134 -9.25 -1.10 3.93
C ARG A 134 -8.67 -0.50 2.65
N PHE A 135 -8.40 -1.32 1.64
CA PHE A 135 -7.76 -0.88 0.39
C PHE A 135 -8.75 -0.57 -0.75
N LEU A 136 -10.01 -1.00 -0.64
CA LEU A 136 -11.12 -0.64 -1.52
C LEU A 136 -12.28 -0.04 -0.70
N PRO A 137 -12.06 1.13 -0.08
CA PRO A 137 -13.09 1.78 0.73
C PRO A 137 -14.20 2.34 -0.16
N THR A 138 -15.43 2.38 0.37
CA THR A 138 -16.51 3.18 -0.22
C THR A 138 -16.27 4.65 0.17
N ILE A 139 -16.09 5.52 -0.83
CA ILE A 139 -15.73 6.94 -0.65
C ILE A 139 -16.95 7.81 -0.88
#